data_AF-A0A7C9DQL4-F1
#
_entry.id   AF-A0A7C9DQL4-F1
#
_cell.length_a   1.000
_cell.length_b   1.000
_cell.length_c   1.000
_cell.angle_alpha   90.00
_cell.angle_beta   90.00
_cell.angle_gamma   90.00
#
_symmetry.space_group_name_H-M   'P 1'
#
loop_
_entity.id
_entity.type
_entity.pdbx_description
1 polymer ?
#
loop_
_entity_poly.entity_id
_entity_poly.type
_entity_poly.pdbx_seq_one_letter_code
_entity_poly.pdbx_strand_id
1 'polypeptide(L)'
;LCAEYPESLDHILLSCSFSQQIWLTISAEFGQNLIATATFKEHYRNWMSISGRKGLQKKVWLLSFFAVAWNIWQTRNEVVFQNKEYNQEILLQNIRRRMAYWMKAWKDKLPYTEDVLAKNLGGI
;
A
#
# COMPACT_ATOMS: atom_id res chain seq x y z
N LEU A 1 3.21 12.34 -11.66
CA LEU A 1 1.92 11.87 -11.06
C LEU A 1 1.01 13.07 -10.81
N CYS A 2 -0.31 12.96 -11.06
CA CYS A 2 -1.34 14.00 -11.31
C CYS A 2 -1.02 15.09 -12.35
N ALA A 3 0.25 15.41 -12.60
CA ALA A 3 0.71 16.46 -13.52
C ALA A 3 0.24 17.89 -13.15
N GLU A 4 -0.37 18.08 -11.99
CA GLU A 4 -0.87 19.37 -11.51
C GLU A 4 0.18 20.15 -10.70
N TYR A 5 1.14 19.46 -10.08
CA TYR A 5 2.15 20.07 -9.20
C TYR A 5 3.57 19.60 -9.53
N PRO A 6 4.61 20.38 -9.16
CA PRO A 6 6.00 19.95 -9.28
C PRO A 6 6.25 18.62 -8.57
N GLU A 7 7.03 17.74 -9.22
CA GLU A 7 7.36 16.45 -8.65
C GLU A 7 8.32 16.60 -7.46
N SER A 8 7.87 16.17 -6.29
CA SER A 8 8.66 15.96 -5.10
C SER A 8 8.39 14.57 -4.53
N LEU A 9 9.24 14.09 -3.63
CA LEU A 9 9.03 12.80 -2.96
C LEU A 9 7.69 12.80 -2.21
N ASP A 10 7.41 13.86 -1.44
CA ASP A 10 6.16 14.00 -0.70
C ASP A 10 4.95 14.08 -1.64
N HIS A 11 5.07 14.77 -2.76
CA HIS A 11 3.99 14.83 -3.74
C HIS A 11 3.73 13.48 -4.40
N ILE A 12 4.75 12.86 -4.97
CA ILE A 12 4.63 11.58 -5.69
C ILE A 12 4.15 10.48 -4.75
N LEU A 13 4.75 10.34 -3.58
CA LEU A 13 4.49 9.19 -2.71
C LEU A 13 3.30 9.38 -1.79
N LEU A 14 2.80 10.61 -1.57
CA LEU A 14 1.78 10.87 -0.57
C LEU A 14 0.69 11.82 -1.05
N SER A 15 1.02 13.07 -1.41
CA SER A 15 0.01 14.13 -1.50
C SER A 15 -0.67 14.29 -2.86
N CYS A 16 -0.13 13.69 -3.93
CA CYS A 16 -0.82 13.60 -5.23
C CYS A 16 -2.17 12.89 -5.07
N SER A 17 -3.22 13.40 -5.76
CA SER A 17 -4.59 12.85 -5.71
C SER A 17 -4.65 11.34 -5.95
N PHE A 18 -3.90 10.85 -6.95
CA PHE A 18 -3.74 9.43 -7.21
C PHE A 18 -3.15 8.66 -6.03
N SER A 19 -2.03 9.12 -5.47
CA SER A 19 -1.36 8.46 -4.35
C SER A 19 -2.22 8.47 -3.09
N GLN A 20 -2.93 9.57 -2.82
CA GLN A 20 -3.88 9.66 -1.71
C GLN A 20 -4.97 8.59 -1.81
N GLN A 21 -5.53 8.37 -3.00
CA GLN A 21 -6.55 7.33 -3.20
C GLN A 21 -6.02 5.94 -2.89
N ILE A 22 -4.78 5.63 -3.32
CA ILE A 22 -4.14 4.35 -3.00
C ILE A 22 -3.96 4.18 -1.48
N TRP A 23 -3.46 5.21 -0.79
CA TRP A 23 -3.30 5.17 0.66
C TRP A 23 -4.64 5.02 1.38
N LEU A 24 -5.69 5.70 0.93
CA LEU A 24 -7.04 5.56 1.46
C LEU A 24 -7.56 4.13 1.31
N THR A 25 -7.47 3.56 0.11
CA THR A 25 -7.94 2.20 -0.16
C THR A 25 -7.20 1.18 0.70
N ILE A 26 -5.87 1.22 0.73
CA ILE A 26 -5.09 0.26 1.52
C ILE A 26 -5.35 0.45 3.02
N SER A 27 -5.44 1.69 3.52
CA SER A 27 -5.75 1.92 4.94
C SER A 27 -7.12 1.33 5.32
N ALA A 28 -8.13 1.51 4.46
CA ALA A 28 -9.47 0.97 4.66
C ALA A 28 -9.50 -0.57 4.69
N GLU A 29 -8.72 -1.25 3.85
CA GLU A 29 -8.57 -2.72 3.89
C GLU A 29 -8.06 -3.24 5.25
N PHE A 30 -7.32 -2.41 5.99
CA PHE A 30 -6.83 -2.71 7.33
C PHE A 30 -7.74 -2.19 8.45
N GLY A 31 -8.91 -1.63 8.13
CA GLY A 31 -9.82 -1.01 9.09
C GLY A 31 -9.25 0.26 9.73
N GLN A 32 -8.34 0.96 9.04
CA GLN A 32 -7.68 2.16 9.55
C GLN A 32 -8.13 3.40 8.77
N ASN A 33 -8.49 4.46 9.49
CA ASN A 33 -8.68 5.77 8.88
C ASN A 33 -7.33 6.40 8.55
N LEU A 34 -7.19 6.89 7.32
CA LEU A 34 -6.00 7.61 6.88
C LEU A 34 -5.89 8.94 7.64
N ILE A 35 -4.75 9.17 8.27
CA ILE A 35 -4.44 10.45 8.90
C ILE A 35 -3.73 11.31 7.85
N ALA A 36 -4.30 12.48 7.55
CA ALA A 36 -3.65 13.45 6.68
C ALA A 36 -2.33 13.91 7.29
N THR A 37 -1.26 13.86 6.50
CA THR A 37 0.10 14.24 6.91
C THR A 37 0.74 15.10 5.85
N ALA A 38 1.57 16.07 6.24
CA ALA A 38 2.17 17.00 5.31
C ALA A 38 3.36 16.39 4.56
N THR A 39 4.07 15.46 5.20
CA THR A 39 5.27 14.82 4.63
C THR A 39 5.19 13.30 4.66
N PHE A 40 5.88 12.65 3.73
CA PHE A 40 6.03 11.19 3.69
C PHE A 40 6.71 10.65 4.97
N LYS A 41 7.60 11.45 5.58
CA LYS A 41 8.26 11.11 6.85
C LYS A 41 7.28 11.10 8.02
N GLU A 42 6.38 12.06 8.10
CA GLU A 42 5.29 12.07 9.10
C GLU A 42 4.32 10.93 8.84
N HIS A 43 3.97 10.69 7.57
CA HIS A 43 3.11 9.57 7.19
C HIS A 43 3.68 8.24 7.68
N TYR A 44 4.97 8.00 7.43
CA TYR A 44 5.70 6.84 7.95
C TYR A 44 5.59 6.72 9.47
N ARG A 45 5.89 7.80 10.20
CA ARG A 45 5.84 7.79 11.67
C ARG A 45 4.44 7.43 12.19
N ASN A 46 3.41 8.05 11.63
CA ASN A 46 2.02 7.79 12.00
C ASN A 46 1.61 6.35 11.67
N TRP A 47 2.02 5.85 10.50
CA TRP A 47 1.78 4.46 10.11
C TRP A 47 2.41 3.47 11.10
N MET A 48 3.66 3.73 11.51
CA MET A 48 4.39 2.86 12.42
C MET A 48 3.91 2.97 13.88
N SER A 49 3.31 4.09 14.28
CA SER A 49 2.82 4.32 15.65
C SER A 49 1.46 3.71 15.94
N ILE A 50 0.73 3.22 14.94
CA ILE A 50 -0.61 2.63 15.15
C ILE A 50 -0.50 1.40 16.07
N SER A 51 -1.10 1.56 17.25
CA SER A 51 -1.17 0.55 18.30
C SER A 51 -2.30 -0.46 18.06
N GLY A 52 -2.34 -1.52 18.87
CA GLY A 52 -3.42 -2.52 18.82
C GLY A 52 -3.13 -3.73 17.91
N ARG A 53 -2.17 -3.62 16.97
CA ARG A 53 -1.72 -4.74 16.14
C ARG A 53 -0.57 -5.50 16.79
N LYS A 54 -0.62 -6.83 16.80
CA LYS A 54 0.43 -7.72 17.36
C LYS A 54 0.80 -8.83 16.38
N GLY A 55 1.96 -9.46 16.60
CA GLY A 55 2.41 -10.62 15.83
C GLY A 55 2.40 -10.39 14.32
N LEU A 56 1.78 -11.31 13.58
CA LEU A 56 1.69 -11.25 12.12
C LEU A 56 0.92 -10.02 11.63
N GLN A 57 -0.18 -9.62 12.29
CA GLN A 57 -0.96 -8.46 11.87
C GLN A 57 -0.11 -7.18 11.87
N LYS A 58 0.75 -7.02 12.89
CA LYS A 58 1.71 -5.91 12.92
C LYS A 58 2.71 -6.04 11.77
N LYS A 59 3.27 -7.22 11.52
CA LYS A 59 4.21 -7.44 10.40
C LYS A 59 3.58 -7.08 9.04
N VAL A 60 2.36 -7.54 8.77
CA VAL A 60 1.64 -7.26 7.51
C VAL A 60 1.30 -5.77 7.37
N TRP A 61 0.90 -5.12 8.46
CA TRP A 61 0.66 -3.67 8.48
C TRP A 61 1.92 -2.84 8.19
N LEU A 62 3.06 -3.22 8.77
CA LEU A 62 4.33 -2.53 8.49
C LEU A 62 4.80 -2.79 7.05
N LEU A 63 4.58 -4.01 6.54
CA LEU A 63 4.91 -4.40 5.17
C LEU A 63 4.10 -3.61 4.14
N SER A 64 2.82 -3.37 4.39
CA SER A 64 1.93 -2.70 3.44
C SER A 64 2.41 -1.29 3.11
N PHE A 65 2.93 -0.55 4.09
CA PHE A 65 3.53 0.78 3.87
C PHE A 65 4.59 0.75 2.76
N PHE A 66 5.55 -0.17 2.88
CA PHE A 66 6.63 -0.29 1.92
C PHE A 66 6.13 -0.78 0.56
N ALA A 67 5.14 -1.68 0.54
CA ALA A 67 4.57 -2.18 -0.70
C ALA A 67 3.84 -1.08 -1.47
N VAL A 68 3.09 -0.21 -0.77
CA VAL A 68 2.42 0.94 -1.38
C VAL A 68 3.44 1.91 -1.95
N ALA A 69 4.36 2.41 -1.11
CA ALA A 69 5.35 3.40 -1.53
C ALA A 69 6.19 2.90 -2.71
N TRP A 70 6.62 1.64 -2.67
CA TRP A 70 7.40 1.03 -3.75
C TRP A 70 6.61 0.96 -5.06
N ASN A 71 5.37 0.47 -5.06
CA ASN A 71 4.62 0.35 -6.31
C ASN A 71 4.21 1.72 -6.87
N ILE A 72 3.89 2.72 -6.02
CA ILE A 72 3.67 4.10 -6.48
C ILE A 72 4.91 4.62 -7.21
N TRP A 73 6.10 4.42 -6.62
CA TRP A 73 7.36 4.81 -7.25
C TRP A 73 7.60 4.09 -8.58
N GLN A 74 7.33 2.78 -8.64
CA GLN A 74 7.46 2.01 -9.89
C GLN A 74 6.50 2.53 -10.96
N THR A 75 5.23 2.77 -10.63
CA THR A 75 4.26 3.32 -11.57
C THR A 75 4.69 4.69 -12.09
N ARG A 76 5.20 5.59 -11.23
CA ARG A 76 5.76 6.87 -11.68
C ARG A 76 6.89 6.66 -12.69
N ASN A 77 7.79 5.71 -12.43
CA ASN A 77 8.90 5.43 -13.34
C ASN A 77 8.43 4.82 -14.67
N GLU A 78 7.43 3.95 -14.67
CA GLU A 78 6.84 3.42 -15.89
C GLU A 78 6.19 4.52 -16.74
N VAL A 79 5.50 5.48 -16.10
CA VAL A 79 4.93 6.65 -16.80
C VAL A 79 6.04 7.48 -17.43
N VAL A 80 7.10 7.81 -16.69
CA VAL A 80 8.17 8.70 -17.17
C VAL A 80 9.08 8.05 -18.20
N PHE A 81 9.45 6.78 -18.02
CA PHE A 81 10.46 6.12 -18.86
C PHE A 81 9.89 5.18 -19.93
N GLN A 82 8.64 4.74 -19.78
CA GLN A 82 8.00 3.79 -20.70
C GLN A 82 6.73 4.36 -21.34
N ASN A 83 6.39 5.62 -21.04
CA ASN A 83 5.19 6.30 -21.55
C ASN A 83 3.90 5.49 -21.34
N LYS A 84 3.84 4.72 -20.25
CA LYS A 84 2.69 3.90 -19.90
C LYS A 84 1.65 4.75 -19.18
N GLU A 85 0.37 4.45 -19.45
CA GLU A 85 -0.72 4.97 -18.63
C GLU A 85 -0.81 4.21 -17.31
N TYR A 86 -1.18 4.92 -16.24
CA TYR A 86 -1.42 4.30 -14.95
C TYR A 86 -2.89 3.94 -14.79
N ASN A 87 -3.15 2.79 -14.17
CA ASN A 87 -4.49 2.36 -13.78
C ASN A 87 -4.49 2.05 -12.29
N GLN A 88 -5.39 2.69 -11.55
CA GLN A 88 -5.47 2.58 -10.09
C GLN A 88 -5.73 1.14 -9.63
N GLU A 89 -6.61 0.42 -10.30
CA GLU A 89 -6.95 -0.96 -9.93
C GLU A 89 -5.76 -1.91 -10.20
N ILE A 90 -5.07 -1.74 -11.33
CA ILE A 90 -3.84 -2.50 -11.62
C ILE A 90 -2.77 -2.23 -10.55
N LEU A 91 -2.61 -0.98 -10.12
CA LEU A 91 -1.67 -0.64 -9.05
C LEU A 91 -2.05 -1.30 -7.72
N LEU A 92 -3.32 -1.26 -7.32
CA LEU A 92 -3.79 -1.93 -6.11
C LEU A 92 -3.55 -3.44 -6.17
N GLN A 93 -3.82 -4.08 -7.31
CA GLN A 93 -3.51 -5.49 -7.52
C GLN A 93 -2.00 -5.78 -7.41
N ASN A 94 -1.16 -4.91 -7.97
CA ASN A 94 0.30 -5.02 -7.85
C ASN A 94 0.78 -4.88 -6.40
N ILE A 95 0.17 -3.99 -5.62
CA ILE A 95 0.44 -3.82 -4.19
C ILE A 95 0.09 -5.10 -3.43
N ARG A 96 -1.14 -5.62 -3.59
CA ARG A 96 -1.59 -6.85 -2.93
C ARG A 96 -0.72 -8.05 -3.29
N ARG A 97 -0.39 -8.21 -4.59
CA ARG A 97 0.51 -9.25 -5.07
C ARG A 97 1.92 -9.13 -4.48
N ARG A 98 2.45 -7.91 -4.40
CA ARG A 98 3.77 -7.66 -3.79
C ARG A 98 3.77 -8.00 -2.31
N MET A 99 2.73 -7.62 -1.58
CA MET A 99 2.57 -8.00 -0.19
C MET A 99 2.54 -9.52 -0.04
N ALA A 100 1.72 -10.23 -0.82
CA ALA A 100 1.66 -11.70 -0.81
C ALA A 100 3.02 -12.34 -1.08
N TYR A 101 3.73 -11.86 -2.11
CA TYR A 101 5.07 -12.33 -2.44
C TYR A 101 6.07 -12.10 -1.31
N TRP A 102 6.08 -10.91 -0.70
CA TRP A 102 6.96 -10.60 0.43
C TRP A 102 6.60 -11.40 1.69
N MET A 103 5.31 -11.66 1.93
CA MET A 103 4.84 -12.52 3.02
C MET A 103 5.31 -13.97 2.85
N LYS A 104 5.36 -14.49 1.61
CA LYS A 104 5.87 -15.84 1.33
C LYS A 104 7.35 -16.02 1.71
N ALA A 105 8.12 -14.93 1.73
CA ALA A 105 9.51 -14.97 2.18
C ALA A 105 9.65 -15.10 3.71
N TRP A 106 8.56 -14.94 4.49
CA TRP A 106 8.60 -15.14 5.93
C TRP A 106 8.65 -16.63 6.26
N LYS A 107 9.52 -16.99 7.22
CA LYS A 107 9.61 -18.36 7.75
C LYS A 107 8.49 -18.71 8.73
N ASP A 108 7.71 -17.72 9.15
CA ASP A 108 6.54 -17.92 10.01
C ASP A 108 5.47 -18.70 9.22
N LYS A 109 4.88 -19.75 9.80
CA LYS A 109 3.67 -20.36 9.22
C LYS A 109 2.60 -19.26 9.14
N LEU A 110 2.21 -18.86 7.94
CA LEU A 110 1.05 -17.99 7.75
C LEU A 110 -0.15 -18.71 8.42
N PRO A 111 -0.81 -18.11 9.44
CA PRO A 111 -1.95 -18.70 10.12
C PRO A 111 -3.21 -18.71 9.23
N TYR A 112 -3.12 -18.14 8.03
CA TYR A 112 -4.17 -18.12 7.02
C TYR A 112 -3.66 -18.89 5.80
N THR A 113 -3.98 -20.19 5.74
CA THR A 113 -3.89 -20.97 4.50
C THR A 113 -4.92 -20.46 3.48
N GLU A 114 -4.67 -20.72 2.19
CA GLU A 114 -5.50 -20.30 1.04
C GLU A 114 -7.00 -20.60 1.24
N ASP A 115 -7.30 -21.63 2.03
CA ASP A 115 -8.64 -22.12 2.39
C ASP A 115 -9.52 -21.08 3.11
N VAL A 116 -8.92 -20.17 3.90
CA VAL A 116 -9.67 -19.17 4.69
C VAL A 116 -9.99 -17.92 3.87
N LEU A 117 -9.12 -17.56 2.92
CA LEU A 117 -9.39 -16.47 1.97
C LEU A 117 -10.53 -16.83 1.01
N ALA A 118 -10.62 -18.10 0.59
CA ALA A 118 -11.71 -18.60 -0.22
C ALA A 118 -13.06 -18.61 0.51
N LYS A 119 -13.08 -18.89 1.83
CA LYS A 119 -14.32 -18.89 2.64
C LYS A 119 -14.90 -17.50 2.89
N ASN A 120 -14.07 -16.47 3.04
CA ASN A 120 -14.56 -15.11 3.37
C ASN A 120 -15.02 -14.31 2.14
N LEU A 121 -14.73 -14.76 0.92
CA LEU A 121 -15.18 -14.13 -0.32
C LEU A 121 -16.37 -14.84 -0.99
N GLY A 122 -16.76 -16.02 -0.49
CA GLY A 122 -17.87 -16.81 -1.01
C GLY A 122 -19.14 -16.80 -0.14
N GLY A 123 -19.23 -15.89 0.84
CA GLY A 123 -20.37 -15.76 1.73
C GLY A 123 -20.97 -14.36 1.69
N ILE A 124 -21.63 -14.04 0.57
CA ILE A 124 -22.68 -13.01 0.47
C ILE A 124 -23.97 -13.72 0.11
#